data_AF-A0A6A5WWU1-F1
#
_entry.id   AF-A0A6A5WWU1-F1
#
_cell.length_a   1.000
_cell.length_b   1.000
_cell.length_c   1.000
_cell.angle_alpha   90.00
_cell.angle_beta   90.00
_cell.angle_gamma   90.00
#
_symmetry.space_group_name_H-M   'P 1'
#
loop_
_entity.id
_entity.type
_entity.pdbx_description
1 polymer ?
#
loop_
_entity_poly.entity_id
_entity_poly.type
_entity_poly.pdbx_seq_one_letter_code
_entity_poly.pdbx_strand_id
1 'polypeptide(L)'
;MADPRELPIAKNGLQILREIFRLGYHPYYSPQLLDVVLVAIDFENINTIKSGFAQKGDCQIGLAILDTKEINRMPPDKLISTHNFATGSPSYLSKASKKFMFGETIAISPPNIVNYIQSSIPSARNVVFVGHGIINDLQALQALDFEYPVLLSSVLDTFYIADEAFQYWAGSLSDLLLSLGCSSGNDANFTLRALLLLAVCGFSKQQGEQEEDRDTLAYLRQISASPIPHWVDPEVQALQKRERRGAKSRKHQSKTWSKEKQEEIRAARQLKNKRNITEAG
;
A
#
# COMPACT_ATOMS: atom_id res chain seq x y z
N MET A 1 -9.27 4.40 -30.21
CA MET A 1 -8.70 4.30 -28.85
C MET A 1 -9.84 4.47 -27.88
N ALA A 2 -10.00 3.56 -26.92
CA ALA A 2 -11.03 3.68 -25.89
C ALA A 2 -10.79 4.96 -25.06
N ASP A 3 -11.85 5.57 -24.54
CA ASP A 3 -11.73 6.70 -23.62
C ASP A 3 -10.96 6.22 -22.38
N PRO A 4 -9.79 6.81 -22.04
CA PRO A 4 -9.03 6.44 -20.84
C PRO A 4 -9.85 6.59 -19.54
N ARG A 5 -10.99 7.29 -19.59
CA ARG A 5 -11.92 7.50 -18.47
C ARG A 5 -12.76 6.27 -18.10
N GLU A 6 -12.68 5.18 -18.85
CA GLU A 6 -13.35 3.92 -18.54
C GLU A 6 -12.39 2.73 -18.61
N LEU A 7 -11.23 2.78 -17.94
CA LEU A 7 -10.42 1.58 -17.76
C LEU A 7 -11.22 0.58 -16.91
N PRO A 8 -11.76 -0.50 -17.49
CA PRO A 8 -12.59 -1.41 -16.73
C PRO A 8 -11.68 -2.23 -15.83
N ILE A 9 -11.99 -2.24 -14.53
CA ILE A 9 -11.38 -3.18 -13.59
C ILE A 9 -11.78 -4.59 -14.04
N ALA A 10 -10.79 -5.47 -14.21
CA ALA A 10 -11.03 -6.82 -14.67
C ALA A 10 -11.90 -7.59 -13.66
N LYS A 11 -12.90 -8.31 -14.18
CA LYS A 11 -13.81 -9.15 -13.39
C LYS A 11 -13.38 -10.63 -13.32
N ASN A 12 -12.34 -10.98 -14.07
CA ASN A 12 -11.78 -12.31 -14.23
C ASN A 12 -10.31 -12.30 -13.80
N GLY A 13 -10.02 -11.67 -12.65
CA GLY A 13 -8.65 -11.40 -12.26
C GLY A 13 -7.84 -12.67 -11.97
N LEU A 14 -8.46 -13.72 -11.42
CA LEU A 14 -7.77 -15.02 -11.26
C LEU A 14 -7.35 -15.63 -12.60
N GLN A 15 -8.20 -15.53 -13.63
CA GLN A 15 -7.88 -16.01 -14.97
C GLN A 15 -6.67 -15.24 -15.54
N ILE A 16 -6.66 -13.93 -15.39
CA ILE A 16 -5.55 -13.08 -15.85
C ILE A 16 -4.25 -13.44 -15.12
N LEU A 17 -4.30 -13.69 -13.80
CA LEU A 17 -3.13 -14.12 -13.04
C LEU A 17 -2.59 -15.47 -13.52
N ARG A 18 -3.46 -16.41 -13.91
CA ARG A 18 -3.03 -17.68 -14.51
C ARG A 18 -2.31 -17.48 -15.83
N GLU A 19 -2.82 -16.59 -16.69
CA GLU A 19 -2.15 -16.29 -17.95
C GLU A 19 -0.78 -15.62 -17.72
N ILE A 20 -0.71 -14.65 -16.80
CA ILE A 20 0.52 -13.94 -16.45
C ILE A 20 1.61 -14.88 -15.94
N PHE A 21 1.24 -15.80 -15.03
CA PHE A 21 2.18 -16.73 -14.40
C PHE A 21 2.26 -18.09 -15.09
N ARG A 22 1.57 -18.26 -16.23
CA ARG A 22 1.51 -19.51 -17.00
C ARG A 22 1.09 -20.71 -16.15
N LEU A 23 0.12 -20.50 -15.26
CA LEU A 23 -0.38 -21.54 -14.36
C LEU A 23 -1.48 -22.35 -15.03
N GLY A 24 -1.26 -23.66 -15.12
CA GLY A 24 -2.15 -24.62 -15.77
C GLY A 24 -2.16 -24.53 -17.30
N TYR A 25 -2.76 -25.54 -17.93
CA TYR A 25 -2.83 -25.62 -19.38
C TYR A 25 -3.86 -24.64 -19.94
N HIS A 26 -3.39 -23.69 -20.76
CA HIS A 26 -4.24 -22.80 -21.54
C HIS A 26 -3.88 -22.86 -23.02
N PRO A 27 -4.80 -23.29 -23.91
CA PRO A 27 -4.49 -23.41 -25.33
C PRO A 27 -4.26 -22.06 -26.01
N TYR A 28 -4.68 -20.94 -25.38
CA TYR A 28 -4.55 -19.60 -25.93
C TYR A 28 -4.15 -18.59 -24.84
N TYR A 29 -2.85 -18.41 -24.63
CA TYR A 29 -2.36 -17.30 -23.82
C TYR A 29 -2.43 -15.99 -24.59
N SER A 30 -2.91 -14.93 -23.95
CA SER A 30 -2.84 -13.58 -24.50
C SER A 30 -1.37 -13.13 -24.59
N PRO A 31 -0.81 -12.84 -25.78
CA PRO A 31 0.61 -12.45 -25.90
C PRO A 31 0.98 -11.21 -25.06
N GLN A 32 0.01 -10.32 -24.88
CA GLN A 32 0.07 -9.10 -24.06
C GLN A 32 0.09 -9.34 -22.54
N LEU A 33 -0.09 -10.59 -22.08
CA LEU A 33 -0.03 -10.98 -20.67
C LEU A 33 1.18 -11.89 -20.34
N LEU A 34 1.88 -12.43 -21.33
CA LEU A 34 3.03 -13.32 -21.12
C LEU A 34 4.30 -12.63 -20.62
N ASP A 35 4.34 -11.30 -20.75
CA ASP A 35 5.48 -10.45 -20.49
C ASP A 35 4.96 -9.09 -20.02
N VAL A 36 4.75 -8.98 -18.71
CA VAL A 36 4.11 -7.82 -18.08
C VAL A 36 4.92 -7.28 -16.93
N VAL A 37 4.68 -6.02 -16.63
CA VAL A 37 5.13 -5.37 -15.41
C VAL A 37 3.90 -5.11 -14.55
N LEU A 38 3.84 -5.77 -13.40
CA LEU A 38 2.80 -5.55 -12.40
C LEU A 38 3.17 -4.29 -11.61
N VAL A 39 2.27 -3.32 -11.58
CA VAL A 39 2.46 -2.05 -10.86
C VAL A 39 1.32 -1.90 -9.86
N ALA A 40 1.61 -2.17 -8.59
CA ALA A 40 0.71 -1.85 -7.50
C ALA A 40 0.81 -0.37 -7.13
N ILE A 41 -0.33 0.27 -6.94
CA ILE A 41 -0.44 1.71 -6.63
C ILE A 41 -1.35 1.87 -5.41
N ASP A 42 -0.94 2.71 -4.48
CA ASP A 42 -1.71 3.07 -3.29
C ASP A 42 -1.52 4.56 -2.98
N PHE A 43 -2.62 5.29 -2.77
CA PHE A 43 -2.61 6.69 -2.40
C PHE A 43 -3.17 6.93 -1.01
N GLU A 44 -2.44 7.73 -0.23
CA GLU A 44 -2.88 8.23 1.07
C GLU A 44 -3.26 9.71 0.97
N ASN A 45 -4.33 10.09 1.69
CA ASN A 45 -4.95 11.42 1.64
C ASN A 45 -5.44 11.83 0.24
N ILE A 46 -6.10 10.93 -0.49
CA ILE A 46 -6.61 11.16 -1.87
C ILE A 46 -7.44 12.44 -2.03
N ASN A 47 -8.17 12.86 -1.00
CA ASN A 47 -8.95 14.11 -1.04
C ASN A 47 -8.06 15.36 -1.24
N THR A 48 -6.81 15.32 -0.80
CA THR A 48 -5.82 16.37 -1.07
C THR A 48 -5.55 16.47 -2.58
N ILE A 49 -5.35 15.33 -3.25
CA ILE A 49 -5.15 15.27 -4.71
C ILE A 49 -6.40 15.75 -5.44
N LYS A 50 -7.58 15.19 -5.10
CA LYS A 50 -8.85 15.51 -5.76
C LYS A 50 -9.26 16.98 -5.64
N SER A 51 -8.75 17.68 -4.63
CA SER A 51 -8.98 19.13 -4.44
C SER A 51 -7.88 20.01 -5.05
N GLY A 52 -6.96 19.43 -5.84
CA GLY A 52 -5.86 20.17 -6.46
C GLY A 52 -4.90 20.79 -5.44
N PHE A 53 -4.72 20.15 -4.28
CA PHE A 53 -3.86 20.64 -3.19
C PHE A 53 -4.27 22.02 -2.62
N ALA A 54 -5.53 22.44 -2.79
CA ALA A 54 -5.98 23.79 -2.44
C ALA A 54 -5.88 24.14 -0.93
N GLN A 55 -6.01 23.14 -0.04
CA GLN A 55 -6.06 23.36 1.42
C GLN A 55 -4.89 22.74 2.18
N LYS A 56 -4.36 21.62 1.69
CA LYS A 56 -3.29 20.85 2.32
C LYS A 56 -2.36 20.34 1.23
N GLY A 57 -1.08 20.25 1.57
CA GLY A 57 -0.07 19.63 0.71
C GLY A 57 0.22 18.17 1.08
N ASP A 58 -0.37 17.65 2.15
CA ASP A 58 -0.03 16.32 2.68
C ASP A 58 -0.67 15.21 1.85
N CYS A 59 0.17 14.44 1.16
CA CYS A 59 -0.21 13.25 0.39
C CYS A 59 0.98 12.30 0.27
N GLN A 60 0.72 11.01 0.18
CA GLN A 60 1.73 9.97 -0.01
C GLN A 60 1.27 9.00 -1.11
N ILE A 61 2.21 8.54 -1.92
CA ILE A 61 2.02 7.61 -3.02
C ILE A 61 2.97 6.43 -2.82
N GLY A 62 2.42 5.23 -2.68
CA GLY A 62 3.16 3.98 -2.72
C GLY A 62 3.10 3.36 -4.11
N LEU A 63 4.25 2.95 -4.63
CA LEU A 63 4.33 2.10 -5.83
C LEU A 63 5.11 0.83 -5.49
N ALA A 64 4.64 -0.31 -5.96
CA ALA A 64 5.42 -1.54 -5.95
C ALA A 64 5.38 -2.20 -7.33
N ILE A 65 6.57 -2.56 -7.83
CA ILE A 65 6.76 -2.95 -9.22
C ILE A 65 7.45 -4.30 -9.28
N LEU A 66 6.86 -5.23 -10.01
CA LEU A 66 7.39 -6.55 -10.30
C LEU A 66 7.41 -6.77 -11.81
N ASP A 67 8.61 -6.96 -12.36
CA ASP A 67 8.80 -7.36 -13.76
C ASP A 67 8.77 -8.89 -13.86
N THR A 68 7.81 -9.46 -14.58
CA THR A 68 7.67 -10.92 -14.67
C THR A 68 8.80 -11.58 -15.47
N LYS A 69 9.58 -10.84 -16.27
CA LYS A 69 10.79 -11.38 -16.92
C LYS A 69 11.90 -11.72 -15.95
N GLU A 70 11.91 -11.06 -14.80
CA GLU A 70 12.96 -11.24 -13.79
C GLU A 70 12.65 -12.42 -12.85
N ILE A 71 11.46 -13.02 -12.97
CA ILE A 71 11.12 -14.29 -12.34
C ILE A 71 12.14 -15.34 -12.80
N ASN A 72 12.72 -16.07 -11.83
CA ASN A 72 13.83 -17.02 -12.02
C ASN A 72 15.19 -16.42 -12.41
N ARG A 73 15.30 -15.09 -12.57
CA ARG A 73 16.58 -14.39 -12.84
C ARG A 73 17.12 -13.65 -11.63
N MET A 74 16.22 -13.15 -10.79
CA MET A 74 16.57 -12.42 -9.57
C MET A 74 16.24 -13.24 -8.31
N PRO A 75 16.89 -12.94 -7.17
CA PRO A 75 16.44 -13.43 -5.87
C PRO A 75 15.00 -12.94 -5.55
N PRO A 76 14.12 -13.78 -4.97
CA PRO A 76 12.75 -13.42 -4.63
C PRO A 76 12.60 -12.13 -3.80
N ASP A 77 13.53 -11.88 -2.88
CA ASP A 77 13.54 -10.72 -1.98
C ASP A 77 13.87 -9.40 -2.70
N LYS A 78 14.35 -9.46 -3.94
CA LYS A 78 14.70 -8.29 -4.76
C LYS A 78 13.76 -8.07 -5.94
N LEU A 79 12.79 -8.95 -6.13
CA LEU A 79 11.93 -8.94 -7.32
C LEU A 79 10.89 -7.82 -7.29
N ILE A 80 10.46 -7.41 -6.09
CA ILE A 80 9.54 -6.29 -5.90
C ILE A 80 10.35 -5.05 -5.54
N SER A 81 10.46 -4.12 -6.49
CA SER A 81 10.96 -2.77 -6.20
C SER A 81 9.82 -1.92 -5.63
N THR A 82 10.10 -1.12 -4.60
CA THR A 82 9.07 -0.31 -3.92
C THR A 82 9.53 1.13 -3.82
N HIS A 83 8.65 2.05 -4.19
CA HIS A 83 8.88 3.48 -4.12
C HIS A 83 7.81 4.11 -3.23
N ASN A 84 8.23 5.06 -2.39
CA ASN A 84 7.31 5.84 -1.59
C ASN A 84 7.61 7.32 -1.80
N PHE A 85 6.64 8.04 -2.38
CA PHE A 85 6.72 9.48 -2.58
C PHE A 85 5.81 10.19 -1.59
N ALA A 86 6.24 11.34 -1.09
CA ALA A 86 5.40 12.13 -0.19
C ALA A 86 5.53 13.63 -0.47
N THR A 87 4.41 14.33 -0.30
CA THR A 87 4.28 15.79 -0.37
C THR A 87 3.79 16.33 0.97
N GLY A 88 4.00 17.63 1.21
CA GLY A 88 3.37 18.35 2.31
C GLY A 88 4.31 18.82 3.41
N SER A 89 3.78 18.93 4.63
CA SER A 89 4.49 19.53 5.76
C SER A 89 5.69 18.69 6.22
N PRO A 90 6.76 19.29 6.79
CA PRO A 90 7.89 18.54 7.36
C PRO A 90 7.45 17.50 8.41
N SER A 91 6.39 17.81 9.16
CA SER A 91 5.83 16.90 10.15
C SER A 91 5.18 15.66 9.53
N TYR A 92 4.55 15.82 8.36
CA TYR A 92 3.95 14.73 7.60
C TYR A 92 5.03 13.88 6.93
N LEU A 93 5.98 14.51 6.25
CA LEU A 93 7.11 13.83 5.61
C LEU A 93 7.91 12.98 6.61
N SER A 94 8.15 13.50 7.82
CA SER A 94 8.81 12.73 8.89
C SER A 94 7.98 11.52 9.34
N LYS A 95 6.64 11.61 9.35
CA LYS A 95 5.77 10.49 9.70
C LYS A 95 5.73 9.44 8.58
N ALA A 96 5.63 9.87 7.33
CA ALA A 96 5.66 8.98 6.16
C ALA A 96 6.98 8.20 6.13
N SER A 97 8.11 8.90 6.26
CA SER A 97 9.45 8.30 6.30
C SER A 97 9.63 7.27 7.41
N LYS A 98 9.05 7.50 8.61
CA LYS A 98 9.13 6.57 9.74
C LYS A 98 8.23 5.35 9.61
N LYS A 99 7.19 5.43 8.79
CA LYS A 99 6.22 4.34 8.58
C LYS A 99 6.63 3.43 7.42
N PHE A 100 7.36 3.96 6.45
CA PHE A 100 7.75 3.20 5.27
C PHE A 100 8.82 2.15 5.62
N MET A 101 8.57 0.89 5.28
CA MET A 101 9.40 -0.25 5.70
C MET A 101 10.27 -0.83 4.57
N PHE A 102 10.06 -0.37 3.34
CA PHE A 102 10.68 -0.94 2.13
C PHE A 102 11.75 -0.04 1.51
N GLY A 103 12.24 0.95 2.27
CA GLY A 103 13.31 1.85 1.85
C GLY A 103 13.11 3.26 2.37
N GLU A 104 13.44 4.25 1.54
CA GLU A 104 13.35 5.66 1.87
C GLU A 104 12.09 6.30 1.26
N THR A 105 11.51 7.27 1.99
CA THR A 105 10.47 8.13 1.44
C THR A 105 11.11 9.30 0.72
N ILE A 106 10.79 9.47 -0.56
CA ILE A 106 11.28 10.57 -1.38
C ILE A 106 10.30 11.74 -1.24
N ALA A 107 10.77 12.84 -0.66
CA ALA A 107 10.00 14.07 -0.61
C ALA A 107 9.95 14.72 -1.99
N ILE A 108 8.74 14.99 -2.48
CA ILE A 108 8.49 15.59 -3.79
C ILE A 108 7.56 16.80 -3.64
N SER A 109 7.43 17.60 -4.70
CA SER A 109 6.44 18.67 -4.78
C SER A 109 5.19 18.19 -5.54
N PRO A 110 3.99 18.73 -5.25
CA PRO A 110 2.76 18.32 -5.94
C PRO A 110 2.85 18.35 -7.48
N PRO A 111 3.44 19.39 -8.13
CA PRO A 111 3.59 19.41 -9.58
C PRO A 111 4.44 18.27 -10.16
N ASN A 112 5.27 17.62 -9.35
CA ASN A 112 6.15 16.55 -9.80
C ASN A 112 5.57 15.15 -9.61
N ILE A 113 4.41 14.99 -8.95
CA ILE A 113 3.85 13.67 -8.62
C ILE A 113 3.73 12.80 -9.88
N VAL A 114 3.11 13.31 -10.93
CA VAL A 114 2.90 12.58 -12.19
C VAL A 114 4.23 12.13 -12.78
N ASN A 115 5.22 13.03 -12.86
CA ASN A 115 6.54 12.73 -13.41
C ASN A 115 7.22 11.59 -12.65
N TYR A 116 7.14 11.59 -11.31
CA TYR A 116 7.72 10.51 -10.51
C TYR A 116 7.01 9.17 -10.76
N ILE A 117 5.66 9.15 -10.77
CA ILE A 117 4.91 7.92 -11.05
C ILE A 117 5.24 7.39 -12.45
N GLN A 118 5.20 8.24 -13.47
CA GLN A 118 5.48 7.85 -14.86
C GLN A 118 6.93 7.38 -15.03
N SER A 119 7.90 8.05 -14.40
CA SER A 119 9.31 7.66 -14.48
C SER A 119 9.61 6.29 -13.85
N SER A 120 8.77 5.85 -12.91
CA SER A 120 8.88 4.53 -12.30
C SER A 120 8.29 3.42 -13.17
N ILE A 121 7.39 3.74 -14.11
CA ILE A 121 6.70 2.75 -14.93
C ILE A 121 7.40 2.60 -16.29
N PRO A 122 7.83 1.40 -16.69
CA PRO A 122 8.50 1.20 -17.98
C PRO A 122 7.52 1.44 -19.15
N SER A 123 7.85 2.38 -20.02
CA SER A 123 6.99 2.80 -21.14
C SER A 123 6.92 1.81 -22.31
N ALA A 124 7.91 0.91 -22.43
CA ALA A 124 8.04 -0.02 -23.55
C ALA A 124 7.60 -1.47 -23.21
N ARG A 125 6.83 -1.65 -22.14
CA ARG A 125 6.39 -2.96 -21.65
C ARG A 125 4.88 -2.97 -21.44
N ASN A 126 4.27 -4.15 -21.53
CA ASN A 126 2.89 -4.33 -21.12
C ASN A 126 2.79 -4.10 -19.61
N VAL A 127 1.84 -3.27 -19.19
CA VAL A 127 1.65 -2.91 -17.79
C VAL A 127 0.32 -3.46 -17.31
N VAL A 128 0.29 -3.94 -16.08
CA VAL A 128 -0.94 -4.27 -15.37
C VAL A 128 -0.96 -3.50 -14.07
N PHE A 129 -1.95 -2.64 -13.88
CA PHE A 129 -2.15 -1.93 -12.62
C PHE A 129 -2.80 -2.85 -11.60
N VAL A 130 -2.38 -2.70 -10.34
CA VAL A 130 -2.84 -3.52 -9.22
C VAL A 130 -3.22 -2.62 -8.05
N GLY A 131 -4.31 -2.93 -7.37
CA GLY A 131 -4.71 -2.23 -6.16
C GLY A 131 -5.60 -3.09 -5.26
N HIS A 132 -6.05 -2.53 -4.15
CA HIS A 132 -7.05 -3.13 -3.29
C HIS A 132 -8.21 -2.14 -3.06
N GLY A 133 -9.34 -2.34 -3.73
CA GLY A 133 -10.35 -1.30 -3.84
C GLY A 133 -9.85 -0.11 -4.69
N ILE A 134 -9.20 -0.43 -5.82
CA ILE A 134 -8.34 0.49 -6.60
C ILE A 134 -9.08 1.71 -7.19
N ILE A 135 -10.41 1.71 -7.16
CA ILE A 135 -11.24 2.79 -7.73
C ILE A 135 -10.81 4.17 -7.22
N ASN A 136 -10.49 4.28 -5.93
CA ASN A 136 -10.07 5.57 -5.36
C ASN A 136 -8.69 6.01 -5.88
N ASP A 137 -7.76 5.07 -6.07
CA ASP A 137 -6.43 5.32 -6.63
C ASP A 137 -6.50 5.72 -8.09
N LEU A 138 -7.36 5.06 -8.88
CA LEU A 138 -7.62 5.44 -10.27
C LEU A 138 -8.21 6.85 -10.37
N GLN A 139 -9.14 7.20 -9.48
CA GLN A 139 -9.68 8.57 -9.42
C GLN A 139 -8.61 9.59 -8.97
N ALA A 140 -7.64 9.19 -8.14
CA ALA A 140 -6.52 10.04 -7.77
C ALA A 140 -5.60 10.28 -8.98
N LEU A 141 -5.28 9.24 -9.75
CA LEU A 141 -4.52 9.37 -11.01
C LEU A 141 -5.24 10.27 -12.00
N GLN A 142 -6.55 10.11 -12.17
CA GLN A 142 -7.36 10.97 -13.03
C GLN A 142 -7.31 12.44 -12.59
N ALA A 143 -7.43 12.70 -11.28
CA ALA A 143 -7.34 14.07 -10.74
C ALA A 143 -5.95 14.70 -10.85
N LEU A 144 -4.92 13.89 -11.11
CA LEU A 144 -3.56 14.35 -11.41
C LEU A 144 -3.32 14.56 -12.91
N ASP A 145 -4.33 14.37 -13.76
CA ASP A 145 -4.19 14.34 -15.22
C ASP A 145 -3.11 13.32 -15.66
N PHE A 146 -3.04 12.16 -14.98
CA PHE A 146 -2.07 11.12 -15.28
C PHE A 146 -2.36 10.47 -16.64
N GLU A 147 -1.35 10.46 -17.51
CA GLU A 147 -1.40 9.73 -18.77
C GLU A 147 -1.06 8.25 -18.54
N TYR A 148 -2.02 7.37 -18.79
CA TYR A 148 -1.84 5.93 -18.67
C TYR A 148 -0.83 5.39 -19.70
N PRO A 149 -0.06 4.33 -19.36
CA PRO A 149 0.82 3.68 -20.33
C PRO A 149 0.06 3.23 -21.57
N VAL A 150 0.65 3.47 -22.76
CA VAL A 150 0.07 3.04 -24.04
C VAL A 150 -0.20 1.53 -24.08
N LEU A 151 0.64 0.76 -23.38
CA LEU A 151 0.58 -0.70 -23.28
C LEU A 151 -0.04 -1.16 -21.94
N LEU A 152 -1.01 -0.42 -21.41
CA LEU A 152 -1.78 -0.87 -20.23
C LEU A 152 -2.73 -2.01 -20.65
N SER A 153 -2.39 -3.24 -20.25
CA SER A 153 -3.12 -4.46 -20.62
C SER A 153 -4.35 -4.70 -19.76
N SER A 154 -4.29 -4.38 -18.47
CA SER A 154 -5.37 -4.66 -17.51
C SER A 154 -5.23 -3.84 -16.22
N VAL A 155 -6.32 -3.76 -15.46
CA VAL A 155 -6.36 -3.30 -14.07
C VAL A 155 -6.93 -4.41 -13.19
N LEU A 156 -6.14 -4.85 -12.22
CA LEU A 156 -6.49 -5.90 -11.27
C LEU A 156 -6.79 -5.29 -9.90
N ASP A 157 -7.94 -5.66 -9.35
CA ASP A 157 -8.30 -5.32 -7.98
C ASP A 157 -8.26 -6.58 -7.11
N THR A 158 -7.33 -6.61 -6.16
CA THR A 158 -7.17 -7.72 -5.23
C THR A 158 -8.41 -7.95 -4.36
N PHE A 159 -9.28 -6.94 -4.17
CA PHE A 159 -10.56 -7.13 -3.51
C PHE A 159 -11.47 -8.07 -4.31
N TYR A 160 -11.61 -7.86 -5.63
CA TYR A 160 -12.42 -8.72 -6.48
C TYR A 160 -11.78 -10.10 -6.70
N ILE A 161 -10.45 -10.14 -6.84
CA ILE A 161 -9.74 -11.42 -6.98
C ILE A 161 -9.86 -12.26 -5.71
N ALA A 162 -9.85 -11.63 -4.52
CA ALA A 162 -10.09 -12.33 -3.27
C ALA A 162 -11.50 -12.92 -3.22
N ASP A 163 -12.51 -12.21 -3.72
CA ASP A 163 -13.88 -12.74 -3.84
C ASP A 163 -13.92 -13.98 -4.75
N GLU A 164 -13.25 -13.93 -5.92
CA GLU A 164 -13.09 -15.08 -6.81
C GLU A 164 -12.39 -16.27 -6.12
N ALA A 165 -11.36 -16.01 -5.31
CA ALA A 165 -10.51 -17.04 -4.67
C ALA A 165 -11.11 -17.65 -3.39
N PHE A 166 -11.92 -16.89 -2.66
CA PHE A 166 -12.52 -17.29 -1.38
C PHE A 166 -14.01 -17.57 -1.47
N GLN A 167 -14.62 -17.38 -2.64
CA GLN A 167 -16.05 -17.53 -2.92
C GLN A 167 -16.98 -16.57 -2.18
N TYR A 168 -16.47 -15.77 -1.22
CA TYR A 168 -17.08 -14.59 -0.63
C TYR A 168 -15.99 -13.76 0.07
N TRP A 169 -15.72 -12.54 -0.38
CA TRP A 169 -14.77 -11.63 0.27
C TRP A 169 -15.39 -10.25 0.53
N ALA A 170 -15.22 -9.73 1.74
CA ALA A 170 -15.67 -8.38 2.13
C ALA A 170 -14.69 -7.69 3.10
N GLY A 171 -13.48 -8.21 3.24
CA GLY A 171 -12.47 -7.70 4.17
C GLY A 171 -11.61 -6.59 3.56
N SER A 172 -10.93 -5.85 4.43
CA SER A 172 -9.86 -4.91 4.06
C SER A 172 -8.61 -5.64 3.55
N LEU A 173 -7.63 -4.89 3.03
CA LEU A 173 -6.32 -5.45 2.67
C LEU A 173 -5.65 -6.10 3.89
N SER A 174 -5.78 -5.51 5.08
CA SER A 174 -5.24 -6.10 6.30
C SER A 174 -5.88 -7.45 6.63
N ASP A 175 -7.20 -7.58 6.44
CA ASP A 175 -7.91 -8.86 6.62
C ASP A 175 -7.47 -9.88 5.57
N LEU A 176 -7.23 -9.43 4.33
CA LEU A 176 -6.76 -10.26 3.23
C LEU A 176 -5.37 -10.82 3.53
N LEU A 177 -4.44 -9.96 3.92
CA LEU A 177 -3.09 -10.36 4.30
C LEU A 177 -3.11 -11.37 5.45
N LEU A 178 -3.94 -11.13 6.48
CA LEU A 178 -4.11 -12.07 7.59
C LEU A 178 -4.63 -13.43 7.11
N SER A 179 -5.61 -13.43 6.21
CA SER A 179 -6.20 -14.65 5.64
C SER A 179 -5.20 -15.44 4.77
N LEU A 180 -4.24 -14.73 4.17
CA LEU A 180 -3.16 -15.30 3.37
C LEU A 180 -1.92 -15.67 4.20
N GLY A 181 -1.92 -15.42 5.51
CA GLY A 181 -0.77 -15.68 6.39
C GLY A 181 0.40 -14.69 6.22
N CYS A 182 0.13 -13.50 5.68
CA CYS A 182 1.10 -12.42 5.54
C CYS A 182 1.03 -11.43 6.70
N SER A 183 2.17 -10.79 6.98
CA SER A 183 2.20 -9.59 7.82
C SER A 183 1.35 -8.48 7.21
N SER A 184 0.71 -7.69 8.07
CA SER A 184 -0.16 -6.59 7.66
C SER A 184 0.63 -5.33 7.32
N GLY A 185 0.14 -4.62 6.30
CA GLY A 185 0.54 -3.28 5.91
C GLY A 185 -0.34 -2.81 4.75
N ASN A 186 -0.56 -1.50 4.64
CA ASN A 186 -1.49 -0.95 3.65
C ASN A 186 -0.85 -0.67 2.29
N ASP A 187 0.48 -0.59 2.22
CA ASP A 187 1.14 -0.05 1.05
C ASP A 187 1.08 -0.98 -0.18
N ALA A 188 1.43 -0.41 -1.32
CA ALA A 188 1.48 -1.08 -2.62
C ALA A 188 2.29 -2.40 -2.61
N ASN A 189 3.32 -2.55 -1.76
CA ASN A 189 4.12 -3.78 -1.71
C ASN A 189 3.29 -4.94 -1.18
N PHE A 190 2.58 -4.74 -0.07
CA PHE A 190 1.70 -5.76 0.49
C PHE A 190 0.54 -6.10 -0.45
N THR A 191 -0.01 -5.11 -1.16
CA THR A 191 -1.02 -5.36 -2.20
C THR A 191 -0.49 -6.30 -3.27
N LEU A 192 0.74 -6.08 -3.75
CA LEU A 192 1.36 -6.94 -4.76
C LEU A 192 1.65 -8.34 -4.20
N ARG A 193 2.14 -8.47 -2.98
CA ARG A 193 2.33 -9.78 -2.32
C ARG A 193 1.01 -10.53 -2.14
N ALA A 194 -0.06 -9.82 -1.76
CA ALA A 194 -1.39 -10.41 -1.66
C ALA A 194 -1.87 -10.93 -3.03
N LEU A 195 -1.64 -10.18 -4.11
CA LEU A 195 -1.94 -10.62 -5.48
C LEU A 195 -1.24 -11.94 -5.83
N LEU A 196 0.06 -12.05 -5.54
CA LEU A 196 0.83 -13.27 -5.81
C LEU A 196 0.28 -14.47 -5.04
N LEU A 197 -0.07 -14.30 -3.76
CA LEU A 197 -0.67 -15.37 -2.96
C LEU A 197 -2.11 -15.68 -3.38
N LEU A 198 -2.87 -14.70 -3.87
CA LEU A 198 -4.18 -14.95 -4.47
C LEU A 198 -4.06 -15.82 -5.73
N ALA A 199 -3.05 -15.60 -6.57
CA ALA A 199 -2.76 -16.47 -7.71
C ALA A 199 -2.52 -17.91 -7.24
N VAL A 200 -1.71 -18.08 -6.19
CA VAL A 200 -1.40 -19.38 -5.58
C VAL A 200 -2.66 -20.04 -5.01
N CYS A 201 -3.40 -19.35 -4.14
CA CYS A 201 -4.60 -19.89 -3.49
C CYS A 201 -5.72 -20.20 -4.48
N GLY A 202 -5.97 -19.29 -5.43
CA GLY A 202 -7.00 -19.46 -6.46
C GLY A 202 -6.68 -20.59 -7.42
N PHE A 203 -5.40 -20.89 -7.65
CA PHE A 203 -4.98 -22.03 -8.44
C PHE A 203 -5.16 -23.36 -7.69
N SER A 204 -4.59 -23.49 -6.49
CA SER A 204 -4.63 -24.74 -5.71
C SER A 204 -6.07 -25.21 -5.43
N LYS A 205 -7.03 -24.28 -5.28
CA LYS A 205 -8.45 -24.62 -5.01
C LYS A 205 -9.23 -25.10 -6.23
N GLN A 206 -8.88 -24.68 -7.45
CA GLN A 206 -9.72 -24.93 -8.63
C GLN A 206 -9.28 -26.15 -9.45
N GLN A 207 -8.00 -26.51 -9.50
CA GLN A 207 -7.51 -27.54 -10.43
C GLN A 207 -6.61 -28.61 -9.79
N GLY A 208 -6.26 -28.48 -8.51
CA GLY A 208 -5.20 -29.30 -7.89
C GLY A 208 -3.82 -28.92 -8.45
N GLU A 209 -2.78 -28.97 -7.62
CA GLU A 209 -1.44 -28.59 -8.06
C GLU A 209 -0.87 -29.64 -9.01
N GLN A 210 -0.81 -29.31 -10.30
CA GLN A 210 -0.04 -30.08 -11.28
C GLN A 210 1.46 -29.93 -10.99
N GLU A 211 2.23 -30.98 -11.29
CA GLU A 211 3.67 -30.99 -10.99
C GLU A 211 4.43 -29.89 -11.75
N GLU A 212 3.98 -29.55 -12.96
CA GLU A 212 4.55 -28.50 -13.82
C GLU A 212 4.40 -27.09 -13.22
N ASP A 213 3.37 -26.84 -12.43
CA ASP A 213 3.10 -25.53 -11.83
C ASP A 213 3.77 -25.34 -10.46
N ARG A 214 4.24 -26.43 -9.83
CA ARG A 214 4.74 -26.41 -8.44
C ARG A 214 5.89 -25.43 -8.24
N ASP A 215 6.80 -25.37 -9.19
CA ASP A 215 7.98 -24.50 -9.09
C ASP A 215 7.57 -23.02 -9.14
N THR A 216 6.70 -22.65 -10.09
CA THR A 216 6.16 -21.30 -10.18
C THR A 216 5.39 -20.93 -8.91
N LEU A 217 4.48 -21.80 -8.45
CA LEU A 217 3.70 -21.56 -7.23
C LEU A 217 4.59 -21.42 -5.99
N ALA A 218 5.62 -22.26 -5.85
CA ALA A 218 6.59 -22.17 -4.77
C ALA A 218 7.37 -20.86 -4.84
N TYR A 219 7.76 -20.43 -6.03
CA TYR A 219 8.48 -19.17 -6.23
C TYR A 219 7.61 -17.95 -5.90
N LEU A 220 6.34 -17.93 -6.31
CA LEU A 220 5.37 -16.88 -5.94
C LEU A 220 5.17 -16.80 -4.43
N ARG A 221 5.11 -17.95 -3.73
CA ARG A 221 5.09 -18.00 -2.26
C ARG A 221 6.36 -17.41 -1.65
N GLN A 222 7.53 -17.73 -2.20
CA GLN A 222 8.81 -17.20 -1.71
C GLN A 222 8.91 -15.68 -1.87
N ILE A 223 8.51 -15.12 -3.01
CA ILE A 223 8.47 -13.65 -3.20
C ILE A 223 7.55 -13.02 -2.14
N SER A 224 6.36 -13.59 -1.96
CA SER A 224 5.36 -13.07 -1.03
C SER A 224 5.79 -13.15 0.44
N ALA A 225 6.55 -14.19 0.80
CA ALA A 225 7.07 -14.42 2.14
C ALA A 225 8.46 -13.80 2.38
N SER A 226 9.05 -13.12 1.39
CA SER A 226 10.39 -12.57 1.50
C SER A 226 10.52 -11.57 2.67
N PRO A 227 11.63 -11.54 3.41
CA PRO A 227 11.78 -10.66 4.56
C PRO A 227 11.50 -9.18 4.23
N ILE A 228 10.95 -8.45 5.18
CA ILE A 228 10.71 -7.01 5.05
C ILE A 228 11.94 -6.27 5.62
N PRO A 229 12.63 -5.42 4.83
CA PRO A 229 13.96 -4.89 5.18
C PRO A 229 14.03 -4.17 6.54
N HIS A 230 13.01 -3.41 6.90
CA HIS A 230 12.97 -2.62 8.14
C HIS A 230 11.84 -3.03 9.08
N TRP A 231 11.45 -4.31 9.06
CA TRP A 231 10.38 -4.80 9.93
C TRP A 231 10.76 -4.63 11.41
N VAL A 232 9.89 -3.93 12.13
CA VAL A 232 9.92 -3.92 13.59
C VAL A 232 8.70 -4.67 14.07
N ASP A 233 8.93 -5.69 14.89
CA ASP A 233 7.89 -6.52 15.48
C ASP A 233 6.71 -5.65 16.01
N PRO A 234 5.46 -5.93 15.60
CA PRO A 234 4.29 -5.20 16.05
C PRO A 234 4.14 -5.13 17.57
N GLU A 235 4.52 -6.18 18.30
CA GLU A 235 4.51 -6.17 19.77
C GLU A 235 5.55 -5.19 20.32
N VAL A 236 6.75 -5.17 19.74
CA VAL A 236 7.80 -4.20 20.10
C VAL A 236 7.34 -2.78 19.80
N GLN A 237 6.72 -2.53 18.63
CA GLN A 237 6.16 -1.22 18.32
C GLN A 237 5.02 -0.82 19.27
N ALA A 238 4.13 -1.75 19.61
CA ALA A 238 3.01 -1.53 20.51
C ALA A 238 3.51 -1.20 21.93
N LEU A 239 4.52 -1.92 22.42
CA LEU A 239 5.20 -1.66 23.68
C LEU A 239 5.84 -0.28 23.69
N GLN A 240 6.65 0.06 22.68
CA GLN A 240 7.25 1.39 22.57
C GLN A 240 6.20 2.50 22.52
N LYS A 241 5.07 2.29 21.82
CA LYS A 241 3.95 3.23 21.76
C LYS A 241 3.27 3.37 23.12
N ARG A 242 3.10 2.27 23.85
CA ARG A 242 2.54 2.25 25.22
C ARG A 242 3.45 2.99 26.20
N GLU A 243 4.76 2.76 26.14
CA GLU A 243 5.75 3.47 26.96
C GLU A 243 5.77 4.97 26.65
N ARG A 244 5.81 5.36 25.36
CA ARG A 244 5.76 6.77 24.95
C ARG A 244 4.47 7.45 25.42
N ARG A 245 3.32 6.77 25.36
CA ARG A 245 2.04 7.26 25.91
C ARG A 245 2.10 7.38 27.44
N GLY A 246 2.73 6.43 28.13
CA GLY A 246 2.99 6.47 29.56
C GLY A 246 3.84 7.68 29.96
N ALA A 247 4.98 7.90 29.29
CA ALA A 247 5.88 9.02 29.53
C ALA A 247 5.27 10.40 29.22
N LYS A 248 4.37 10.46 28.23
CA LYS A 248 3.61 11.69 27.88
C LYS A 248 2.36 11.89 28.72
N SER A 249 1.91 10.89 29.47
CA SER A 249 0.74 11.03 30.32
C SER A 249 1.06 12.00 31.46
N ARG A 250 0.27 13.07 31.58
CA ARG A 250 0.37 14.07 32.66
C ARG A 250 0.34 13.42 34.05
N LYS A 251 -0.32 12.26 34.21
CA LYS A 251 -0.34 11.49 35.47
C LYS A 251 1.02 10.89 35.83
N HIS A 252 1.83 10.55 34.85
CA HIS A 252 3.18 10.02 35.07
C HIS A 252 4.17 11.16 35.31
N GLN A 253 4.05 12.25 34.54
CA GLN A 253 4.86 13.47 34.74
C GLN A 253 4.57 14.15 36.08
N SER A 254 3.33 14.14 36.57
CA SER A 254 3.00 14.70 37.88
C SER A 254 3.65 13.93 39.04
N LYS A 255 3.95 12.64 38.87
CA LYS A 255 4.64 11.84 39.90
C LYS A 255 6.13 12.18 40.02
N THR A 256 6.73 12.74 38.97
CA THR A 256 8.13 13.19 38.95
C THR A 256 8.30 14.68 39.22
N TRP A 257 7.21 15.45 39.35
CA TRP A 257 7.27 16.86 39.72
C TRP A 257 7.47 17.05 41.23
N SER A 258 8.31 18.01 41.60
CA SER A 258 8.45 18.46 42.99
C SER A 258 7.10 18.97 43.51
N LYS A 259 6.89 18.90 44.84
CA LYS A 259 5.66 19.40 45.50
C LYS A 259 5.37 20.85 45.11
N GLU A 260 6.40 21.68 45.06
CA GLU A 260 6.35 23.10 44.69
C GLU A 260 5.79 23.32 43.27
N LYS A 261 6.27 22.55 42.29
CA LYS A 261 5.78 22.62 40.91
C LYS A 261 4.34 22.10 40.77
N GLN A 262 3.92 21.15 41.60
CA GLN A 262 2.53 20.71 41.64
C GLN A 262 1.60 21.79 42.20
N GLU A 263 2.04 22.52 43.23
CA GLU A 263 1.29 23.62 43.85
C GLU A 263 1.17 24.82 42.91
N GLU A 264 2.25 25.19 42.23
CA GLU A 264 2.25 26.25 41.21
C GLU A 264 1.20 25.97 40.10
N ILE A 265 1.15 24.73 39.62
CA ILE A 265 0.18 24.32 38.59
C ILE A 265 -1.25 24.29 39.14
N ARG A 266 -1.45 23.93 40.41
CA ARG A 266 -2.78 24.01 41.05
C ARG A 266 -3.25 25.47 41.18
N ALA A 267 -2.37 26.37 41.61
CA ALA A 267 -2.65 27.79 41.73
C ALA A 267 -2.99 28.41 40.36
N ALA A 268 -2.20 28.11 39.32
CA ALA A 268 -2.45 28.59 37.96
C ALA A 268 -3.82 28.13 37.41
N ARG A 269 -4.24 26.90 37.72
CA ARG A 269 -5.55 26.38 37.31
C ARG A 269 -6.69 27.08 38.05
N GLN A 270 -6.55 27.32 39.36
CA GLN A 270 -7.55 28.06 40.13
C GLN A 270 -7.72 29.48 39.62
N LEU A 271 -6.62 30.15 39.26
CA LEU A 271 -6.66 31.50 38.69
C LEU A 271 -7.38 31.54 37.33
N LYS A 272 -7.10 30.55 36.47
CA LYS A 272 -7.74 30.45 35.16
C LYS A 272 -9.23 30.15 35.26
N ASN A 273 -9.63 29.30 36.20
CA ASN A 273 -11.04 29.00 36.43
C ASN A 273 -11.80 30.22 36.95
N LYS A 274 -11.19 31.01 37.84
CA LYS A 274 -11.78 32.28 38.32
C LYS A 274 -11.98 33.28 37.17
N ARG A 275 -10.98 33.48 36.30
CA ARG A 275 -11.10 34.37 35.13
C ARG A 275 -12.25 33.96 34.20
N ASN A 276 -12.33 32.67 33.86
CA ASN A 276 -13.39 32.17 33.00
C ASN A 276 -14.80 32.34 33.59
N ILE A 277 -14.93 32.26 34.93
CA ILE A 277 -16.21 32.52 35.62
C ILE A 277 -16.55 34.01 35.62
N THR A 278 -15.55 34.89 35.64
CA THR A 278 -15.75 36.35 35.69
C THR A 278 -16.06 36.93 34.31
N GLU A 279 -15.62 36.28 33.22
CA GLU A 279 -15.88 36.68 31.84
C GLU A 279 -17.22 36.15 31.29
N ALA A 280 -17.88 35.25 32.02
CA ALA A 280 -19.13 34.60 31.61
C ALA A 280 -20.39 35.15 32.31
N GLY A 281 -20.25 36.16 33.18
CA GLY A 281 -21.34 36.87 33.86
C GLY A 281 -21.32 38.34 33.53
#